data_AF-A0A1Z8LVJ5-F1
#
_entry.id   AF-A0A1Z8LVJ5-F1
#
_cell.length_a   1.000
_cell.length_b   1.000
_cell.length_c   1.000
_cell.angle_alpha   90.00
_cell.angle_beta   90.00
_cell.angle_gamma   90.00
#
_symmetry.space_group_name_H-M   'P 1'
#
loop_
_entity.id
_entity.type
_entity.pdbx_description
1 polymer ?
#
loop_
_entity_poly.entity_id
_entity_poly.type
_entity_poly.pdbx_seq_one_letter_code
_entity_poly.pdbx_strand_id
1 'polypeptide(L)'
;MENRFSSLFAGLERAHGTYEIKDSRADGKLTGKAVTVRENVTIQHWKNHLAGTKGLGIIPINDESKVKFGAIDVDEYAELNLKELSTKLSQLKLPLIPCRSKSGGVHLYLFCKEWISASVMKLKLEELSSALGFGGCEVFPKQIQILAERGDVGGWINMPYFNAADTQRYAILNENNLTPEQFLDLAESNLLSQKEVEKLKIEVNSELKEGPPCLQHLTQQGFPEGTRNNGLFNIAVYARKAFPDEWQAKVEDYNIKFMDPPLKSTEVLEVIKSASKKTYQYTCSRAPIAPHCNASVCKLRKHGIGNDGRMPAIHSLTKYNSNPPIWFLDIEGSGRIELDTDDLQNQRRFQRRCMEKLNMMPAKMNENAWNQLINHLFENLNVIEAPVDASSVGQLFELIERFCTGRAQAMSKDEILLGKPWTEDNKHYFRISDLMAFFDRQHFREFKVHQVTSLLKQRDAEHHFWNIKGKGVNLWSLPAFAKQDSGHDVPEDVEDDKEEIPF
;
A
#
# COMPACT_ATOMS: atom_id res chain seq x y z
N MET A 1 -32.03 5.50 6.45
CA MET A 1 -30.86 6.41 6.38
C MET A 1 -29.57 5.62 6.16
N GLU A 2 -29.40 4.56 6.94
CA GLU A 2 -28.31 3.57 6.94
C GLU A 2 -27.99 3.02 5.55
N ASN A 3 -29.00 2.68 4.75
CA ASN A 3 -28.77 2.22 3.37
C ASN A 3 -28.08 3.28 2.49
N ARG A 4 -28.41 4.56 2.69
CA ARG A 4 -27.77 5.67 1.97
C ARG A 4 -26.31 5.81 2.39
N PHE A 5 -26.04 5.81 3.70
CA PHE A 5 -24.66 5.80 4.22
C PHE A 5 -23.85 4.61 3.70
N SER A 6 -24.41 3.40 3.77
CA SER A 6 -23.76 2.18 3.29
C SER A 6 -23.46 2.21 1.79
N SER A 7 -24.32 2.86 1.00
CA SER A 7 -24.12 2.98 -0.45
C SER A 7 -23.09 4.06 -0.81
N LEU A 8 -23.12 5.19 -0.07
CA LEU A 8 -22.24 6.33 -0.26
C LEU A 8 -20.80 6.00 0.15
N PHE A 9 -20.62 5.33 1.29
CA PHE A 9 -19.34 4.83 1.79
C PHE A 9 -19.10 3.37 1.40
N ALA A 10 -19.51 2.96 0.20
CA ALA A 10 -19.21 1.63 -0.30
C ALA A 10 -17.70 1.47 -0.51
N GLY A 11 -17.16 0.36 -0.01
CA GLY A 11 -15.74 0.03 -0.04
C GLY A 11 -15.52 -1.48 -0.06
N LEU A 12 -14.52 -1.99 0.67
CA LEU A 12 -14.30 -3.43 0.82
C LEU A 12 -15.47 -4.06 1.59
N GLU A 13 -16.11 -5.07 0.99
CA GLU A 13 -17.27 -5.71 1.62
C GLU A 13 -16.85 -6.69 2.72
N ARG A 14 -15.82 -7.51 2.50
CA ARG A 14 -15.45 -8.63 3.40
C ARG A 14 -14.77 -8.25 4.72
N ALA A 15 -14.49 -6.96 4.95
CA ALA A 15 -13.82 -6.53 6.16
C ALA A 15 -14.13 -5.07 6.51
N HIS A 16 -14.10 -4.76 7.81
CA HIS A 16 -14.31 -3.41 8.33
C HIS A 16 -13.49 -3.13 9.59
N GLY A 17 -13.32 -1.85 9.89
CA GLY A 17 -12.71 -1.39 11.14
C GLY A 17 -13.74 -1.29 12.26
N THR A 18 -13.30 -1.55 13.49
CA THR A 18 -14.04 -1.21 14.71
C THR A 18 -13.06 -0.76 15.80
N TYR A 19 -13.59 -0.11 16.83
CA TYR A 19 -12.84 0.21 18.04
C TYR A 19 -13.40 -0.59 19.21
N GLU A 20 -12.60 -1.52 19.75
CA GLU A 20 -12.97 -2.31 20.91
C GLU A 20 -12.51 -1.60 22.19
N ILE A 21 -13.43 -1.24 23.06
CA ILE A 21 -13.12 -0.69 24.38
C ILE A 21 -12.76 -1.87 25.28
N LYS A 22 -11.53 -1.92 25.78
CA LYS A 22 -11.04 -3.07 26.57
C LYS A 22 -11.17 -2.86 28.07
N ASP A 23 -10.97 -1.64 28.58
CA ASP A 23 -11.12 -1.32 30.01
C ASP A 23 -11.30 0.20 30.25
N SER A 24 -11.95 0.55 31.36
CA SER A 24 -12.03 1.90 31.91
C SER A 24 -10.88 2.16 32.87
N ARG A 25 -10.06 3.19 32.63
CA ARG A 25 -9.12 3.71 33.64
C ARG A 25 -9.86 4.49 34.74
N ALA A 26 -9.24 4.59 35.91
CA ALA A 26 -9.75 5.35 37.05
C ALA A 26 -9.89 6.87 36.80
N ASP A 27 -9.36 7.39 35.69
CA ASP A 27 -9.51 8.78 35.22
C ASP A 27 -10.72 9.00 34.28
N GLY A 28 -11.52 7.96 34.03
CA GLY A 28 -12.67 8.01 33.12
C GLY A 28 -12.30 7.95 31.63
N LYS A 29 -11.03 7.82 31.27
CA LYS A 29 -10.59 7.74 29.86
C LYS A 29 -10.64 6.29 29.39
N LEU A 30 -11.60 5.99 28.52
CA LEU A 30 -11.80 4.68 27.91
C LEU A 30 -10.59 4.33 27.00
N THR A 31 -9.86 3.28 27.33
CA THR A 31 -8.79 2.75 26.47
C THR A 31 -9.33 1.63 25.59
N GLY A 32 -9.18 1.77 24.28
CA GLY A 32 -9.56 0.73 23.33
C GLY A 32 -8.54 0.52 22.22
N LYS A 33 -8.74 -0.56 21.47
CA LYS A 33 -7.88 -0.96 20.35
C LYS A 33 -8.65 -0.81 19.04
N ALA A 34 -8.02 -0.20 18.06
CA ALA A 34 -8.46 -0.23 16.67
C ALA A 34 -8.20 -1.63 16.10
N VAL A 35 -9.25 -2.30 15.60
CA VAL A 35 -9.18 -3.68 15.11
C VAL A 35 -9.85 -3.76 13.74
N THR A 36 -9.23 -4.49 12.81
CA THR A 36 -9.84 -4.88 11.54
C THR A 36 -10.54 -6.23 11.71
N VAL A 37 -11.84 -6.27 11.45
CA VAL A 37 -12.69 -7.46 11.52
C VAL A 37 -12.92 -7.96 10.10
N ARG A 38 -12.60 -9.23 9.84
CA ARG A 38 -12.76 -9.90 8.53
C ARG A 38 -14.16 -10.49 8.38
N GLU A 39 -15.16 -9.63 8.48
CA GLU A 39 -16.58 -9.96 8.32
C GLU A 39 -17.24 -8.96 7.37
N ASN A 40 -18.29 -9.43 6.68
CA ASN A 40 -19.02 -8.61 5.73
C ASN A 40 -19.60 -7.35 6.38
N VAL A 41 -19.47 -6.21 5.71
CA VAL A 41 -20.15 -4.98 6.12
C VAL A 41 -21.65 -5.15 5.94
N THR A 42 -22.42 -4.97 7.01
CA THR A 42 -23.88 -5.09 6.99
C THR A 42 -24.56 -3.78 7.36
N ILE A 43 -25.83 -3.64 6.99
CA ILE A 43 -26.69 -2.53 7.44
C ILE A 43 -26.79 -2.48 8.97
N GLN A 44 -26.66 -3.61 9.67
CA GLN A 44 -26.66 -3.62 11.12
C GLN A 44 -25.43 -2.91 11.71
N HIS A 45 -24.26 -2.99 11.06
CA HIS A 45 -23.09 -2.22 11.47
C HIS A 45 -23.34 -0.72 11.37
N TRP A 46 -24.01 -0.26 10.31
CA TRP A 46 -24.41 1.15 10.17
C TRP A 46 -25.45 1.58 11.21
N LYS A 47 -26.46 0.75 11.48
CA LYS A 47 -27.44 1.01 12.55
C LYS A 47 -26.74 1.18 13.90
N ASN A 48 -25.83 0.28 14.24
CA ASN A 48 -25.06 0.32 15.48
C ASN A 48 -24.15 1.57 15.56
N HIS A 49 -23.55 1.96 14.45
CA HIS A 49 -22.73 3.15 14.35
C HIS A 49 -23.52 4.43 14.63
N LEU A 50 -24.62 4.62 13.91
CA LEU A 50 -25.46 5.81 14.05
C LEU A 50 -26.17 5.85 15.41
N ALA A 51 -26.50 4.70 16.00
CA ALA A 51 -27.02 4.60 17.36
C ALA A 51 -25.96 4.81 18.46
N GLY A 52 -24.67 4.93 18.11
CA GLY A 52 -23.60 5.15 19.07
C GLY A 52 -23.20 3.91 19.88
N THR A 53 -23.60 2.71 19.45
CA THR A 53 -23.31 1.47 20.19
C THR A 53 -21.96 0.85 19.83
N LYS A 54 -21.62 0.80 18.53
CA LYS A 54 -20.33 0.28 18.05
C LYS A 54 -19.82 1.09 16.87
N GLY A 55 -18.57 1.56 16.96
CA GLY A 55 -17.92 2.34 15.91
C GLY A 55 -17.69 1.49 14.66
N LEU A 56 -17.72 2.14 13.49
CA LEU A 56 -17.55 1.50 12.18
C LEU A 56 -16.48 2.29 11.43
N GLY A 57 -15.51 1.57 10.89
CA GLY A 57 -14.55 2.07 9.92
C GLY A 57 -14.70 1.31 8.61
N ILE A 58 -14.57 2.01 7.48
CA ILE A 58 -14.67 1.41 6.15
C ILE A 58 -13.33 1.48 5.47
N ILE A 59 -12.96 0.38 4.80
CA ILE A 59 -11.84 0.29 3.88
C ILE A 59 -12.33 0.81 2.52
N PRO A 60 -11.88 1.98 2.01
CA PRO A 60 -12.52 2.60 0.84
C PRO A 60 -12.30 1.85 -0.48
N ILE A 61 -11.21 1.06 -0.57
CA ILE A 61 -10.82 0.31 -1.76
C ILE A 61 -11.44 -1.09 -1.75
N ASN A 62 -12.02 -1.51 -2.88
CA ASN A 62 -12.61 -2.84 -3.06
C ASN A 62 -11.60 -3.85 -3.67
N ASP A 63 -12.06 -5.08 -3.93
CA ASP A 63 -11.23 -6.16 -4.50
C ASP A 63 -10.73 -5.91 -5.92
N GLU A 64 -11.47 -5.11 -6.68
CA GLU A 64 -11.08 -4.69 -8.03
C GLU A 64 -10.13 -3.49 -8.00
N SER A 65 -9.64 -3.10 -6.82
CA SER A 65 -8.78 -1.92 -6.63
C SER A 65 -9.44 -0.61 -7.06
N LYS A 66 -10.76 -0.51 -6.87
CA LYS A 66 -11.58 0.66 -7.16
C LYS A 66 -12.16 1.27 -5.87
N VAL A 67 -12.57 2.53 -5.96
CA VAL A 67 -13.17 3.29 -4.86
C VAL A 67 -14.45 4.01 -5.29
N LYS A 68 -15.36 4.22 -4.33
CA LYS A 68 -16.49 5.14 -4.45
C LYS A 68 -16.34 6.42 -3.61
N PHE A 69 -15.40 6.40 -2.67
CA PHE A 69 -15.04 7.58 -1.89
C PHE A 69 -13.57 7.54 -1.53
N GLY A 70 -13.03 8.70 -1.19
CA GLY A 70 -11.72 8.82 -0.57
C GLY A 70 -11.72 9.93 0.47
N ALA A 71 -10.66 10.01 1.25
CA ALA A 71 -10.55 10.99 2.33
C ALA A 71 -9.12 11.49 2.50
N ILE A 72 -8.98 12.77 2.87
CA ILE A 72 -7.74 13.32 3.45
C ILE A 72 -7.94 13.35 4.95
N ASP A 73 -7.03 12.73 5.71
CA ASP A 73 -7.07 12.70 7.17
C ASP A 73 -6.07 13.71 7.73
N VAL A 74 -6.59 14.80 8.29
CA VAL A 74 -5.80 15.93 8.80
C VAL A 74 -5.81 15.88 10.33
N ASP A 75 -4.67 15.43 10.88
CA ASP A 75 -4.39 15.28 12.31
C ASP A 75 -3.75 16.55 12.93
N GLU A 76 -4.18 17.74 12.53
CA GLU A 76 -3.70 19.00 13.11
C GLU A 76 -4.69 19.53 14.15
N TYR A 77 -4.29 19.49 15.43
CA TYR A 77 -5.20 19.72 16.56
C TYR A 77 -5.20 21.15 17.11
N ALA A 78 -4.08 21.88 16.98
CA ALA A 78 -3.88 23.16 17.68
C ALA A 78 -4.36 24.38 16.88
N GLU A 79 -4.45 24.29 15.55
CA GLU A 79 -4.66 25.45 14.66
C GLU A 79 -5.83 25.27 13.67
N LEU A 80 -6.50 24.11 13.67
CA LEU A 80 -7.49 23.79 12.65
C LEU A 80 -8.87 24.40 12.97
N ASN A 81 -9.15 25.55 12.36
CA ASN A 81 -10.49 26.14 12.36
C ASN A 81 -11.38 25.50 11.27
N LEU A 82 -12.23 24.56 11.67
CA LEU A 82 -13.16 23.85 10.77
C LEU A 82 -14.09 24.80 9.98
N LYS A 83 -14.47 25.94 10.56
CA LYS A 83 -15.34 26.93 9.91
C LYS A 83 -14.61 27.63 8.77
N GLU A 84 -13.40 28.13 9.02
CA GLU A 84 -12.56 28.75 8.00
C GLU A 84 -12.21 27.76 6.90
N LEU A 85 -11.90 26.50 7.25
CA LEU A 85 -11.65 25.45 6.27
C LEU A 85 -12.87 25.20 5.37
N SER A 86 -14.07 25.11 5.95
CA SER A 86 -15.32 24.97 5.18
C SER A 86 -15.53 26.13 4.21
N THR A 87 -15.31 27.36 4.66
CA THR A 87 -15.39 28.57 3.83
C THR A 87 -14.35 28.56 2.71
N LYS A 88 -13.09 28.16 3.01
CA LYS A 88 -12.01 28.02 2.02
C LYS A 88 -12.37 26.99 0.94
N LEU A 89 -12.91 25.84 1.32
CA LEU A 89 -13.34 24.80 0.36
C LEU A 89 -14.46 25.31 -0.56
N SER A 90 -15.45 26.02 -0.01
CA SER A 90 -16.53 26.66 -0.79
C SER A 90 -16.00 27.72 -1.76
N GLN A 91 -15.07 28.59 -1.33
CA GLN A 91 -14.46 29.62 -2.18
C GLN A 91 -13.65 29.04 -3.33
N LEU A 92 -12.92 27.96 -3.05
CA LEU A 92 -12.15 27.21 -4.05
C LEU A 92 -13.02 26.29 -4.92
N LYS A 93 -14.34 26.24 -4.65
CA LYS A 93 -15.31 25.37 -5.33
C LYS A 93 -14.88 23.91 -5.34
N LEU A 94 -14.24 23.46 -4.26
CA LEU A 94 -13.78 22.08 -4.12
C LEU A 94 -14.93 21.21 -3.58
N PRO A 95 -15.21 20.06 -4.21
CA PRO A 95 -16.27 19.14 -3.79
C PRO A 95 -15.81 18.24 -2.63
N LEU A 96 -15.05 18.80 -1.67
CA LEU A 96 -14.62 18.10 -0.46
C LEU A 96 -15.57 18.44 0.68
N ILE A 97 -16.02 17.42 1.40
CA ILE A 97 -16.92 17.60 2.55
C ILE A 97 -16.12 17.39 3.84
N PRO A 98 -15.87 18.45 4.63
CA PRO A 98 -15.13 18.35 5.88
C PRO A 98 -16.02 17.77 6.99
N CYS A 99 -15.55 16.69 7.62
CA CYS A 99 -16.17 16.05 8.77
C CYS A 99 -15.21 16.03 9.94
N ARG A 100 -15.66 16.45 11.12
CA ARG A 100 -14.83 16.37 12.34
C ARG A 100 -14.52 14.92 12.69
N SER A 101 -13.25 14.61 12.94
CA SER A 101 -12.81 13.25 13.26
C SER A 101 -13.03 12.89 14.74
N LYS A 102 -12.86 11.62 15.10
CA LYS A 102 -12.94 11.14 16.48
C LYS A 102 -11.87 11.78 17.39
N SER A 103 -10.66 11.98 16.86
CA SER A 103 -9.50 12.47 17.62
C SER A 103 -9.53 13.99 17.80
N GLY A 104 -10.34 14.71 17.01
CA GLY A 104 -10.43 16.17 17.03
C GLY A 104 -9.89 16.86 15.77
N GLY A 105 -9.31 16.11 14.84
CA GLY A 105 -8.94 16.59 13.50
C GLY A 105 -10.11 16.64 12.52
N VAL A 106 -9.82 16.56 11.22
CA VAL A 106 -10.85 16.57 10.15
C VAL A 106 -10.57 15.53 9.08
N HIS A 107 -11.63 14.86 8.62
CA HIS A 107 -11.60 14.08 7.39
C HIS A 107 -12.24 14.90 6.27
N LEU A 108 -11.54 15.10 5.16
CA LEU A 108 -12.08 15.74 3.96
C LEU A 108 -12.50 14.67 2.96
N TYR A 109 -13.80 14.41 2.83
CA TYR A 109 -14.31 13.35 1.96
C TYR A 109 -14.57 13.83 0.53
N LEU A 110 -14.22 12.98 -0.44
CA LEU A 110 -14.57 13.12 -1.85
C LEU A 110 -15.38 11.88 -2.28
N PHE A 111 -16.49 12.07 -2.99
CA PHE A 111 -17.39 10.99 -3.38
C PHE A 111 -17.55 10.87 -4.89
N CYS A 112 -17.72 9.64 -5.37
CA CYS A 112 -17.84 9.31 -6.79
C CYS A 112 -19.17 8.61 -7.11
N LYS A 113 -19.71 8.89 -8.31
CA LYS A 113 -20.92 8.28 -8.84
C LYS A 113 -20.70 6.79 -9.10
N GLU A 114 -19.64 6.48 -9.85
CA GLU A 114 -19.21 5.14 -10.18
C GLU A 114 -17.95 4.71 -9.40
N TRP A 115 -17.63 3.42 -9.49
CA TRP A 115 -16.35 2.89 -9.02
C TRP A 115 -15.22 3.39 -9.93
N ILE A 116 -14.28 4.15 -9.37
CA ILE A 116 -13.12 4.67 -10.09
C ILE A 116 -11.82 4.01 -9.63
N SER A 117 -10.75 4.12 -10.41
CA SER A 117 -9.43 3.62 -9.98
C SER A 117 -8.97 4.22 -8.65
N ALA A 118 -8.54 3.38 -7.71
CA ALA A 118 -7.96 3.85 -6.46
C ALA A 118 -6.71 4.73 -6.67
N SER A 119 -5.94 4.49 -7.73
CA SER A 119 -4.77 5.33 -8.06
C SER A 119 -5.18 6.76 -8.40
N VAL A 120 -6.26 6.93 -9.17
CA VAL A 120 -6.77 8.25 -9.58
C VAL A 120 -7.26 9.02 -8.36
N MET A 121 -8.04 8.38 -7.49
CA MET A 121 -8.50 8.98 -6.24
C MET A 121 -7.33 9.40 -5.35
N LYS A 122 -6.40 8.48 -5.07
CA LYS A 122 -5.28 8.75 -4.16
C LYS A 122 -4.40 9.91 -4.64
N LEU A 123 -3.98 9.88 -5.91
CA LEU A 123 -3.17 10.94 -6.51
C LEU A 123 -3.90 12.30 -6.44
N LYS A 124 -5.21 12.31 -6.70
CA LYS A 124 -5.98 13.55 -6.64
C LYS A 124 -6.07 14.09 -5.22
N LEU A 125 -6.30 13.24 -4.22
CA LEU A 125 -6.36 13.67 -2.83
C LEU A 125 -5.01 14.19 -2.33
N GLU A 126 -3.87 13.60 -2.75
CA GLU A 126 -2.53 14.10 -2.45
C GLU A 126 -2.24 15.47 -3.10
N GLU A 127 -2.73 15.69 -4.31
CA GLU A 127 -2.67 17.00 -4.98
C GLU A 127 -3.49 18.04 -4.22
N LEU A 128 -4.74 17.71 -3.87
CA LEU A 128 -5.64 18.61 -3.14
C LEU A 128 -5.14 18.89 -1.72
N SER A 129 -4.62 17.89 -0.99
CA SER A 129 -4.09 18.08 0.36
C SER A 129 -2.91 19.05 0.36
N SER A 130 -1.95 18.86 -0.56
CA SER A 130 -0.80 19.76 -0.71
C SER A 130 -1.24 21.18 -1.08
N ALA A 131 -2.22 21.32 -1.96
CA ALA A 131 -2.73 22.61 -2.39
C ALA A 131 -3.46 23.37 -1.26
N LEU A 132 -4.13 22.63 -0.37
CA LEU A 132 -4.82 23.18 0.80
C LEU A 132 -3.88 23.55 1.96
N GLY A 133 -2.64 23.04 1.97
CA GLY A 133 -1.68 23.22 3.05
C GLY A 133 -1.56 22.04 4.00
N PHE A 134 -2.07 20.87 3.62
CA PHE A 134 -2.05 19.62 4.37
C PHE A 134 -1.19 18.54 3.69
N GLY A 135 -0.09 18.98 3.06
CA GLY A 135 0.88 18.11 2.42
C GLY A 135 1.54 17.16 3.43
N GLY A 136 1.63 15.89 3.07
CA GLY A 136 2.16 14.84 3.95
C GLY A 136 1.13 14.24 4.93
N CYS A 137 -0.10 14.77 4.99
CA CYS A 137 -1.20 14.11 5.70
C CYS A 137 -1.55 12.76 5.06
N GLU A 138 -2.14 11.87 5.87
CA GLU A 138 -2.59 10.58 5.37
C GLU A 138 -3.77 10.75 4.41
N VAL A 139 -3.80 9.95 3.34
CA VAL A 139 -4.92 9.88 2.40
C VAL A 139 -5.45 8.46 2.31
N PHE A 140 -6.75 8.35 2.09
CA PHE A 140 -7.48 7.10 1.95
C PHE A 140 -8.16 7.03 0.57
N PRO A 141 -8.01 5.92 -0.18
CA PRO A 141 -7.37 4.67 0.25
C PRO A 141 -5.84 4.80 0.39
N LYS A 142 -5.26 4.11 1.39
CA LYS A 142 -3.80 4.09 1.57
C LYS A 142 -3.12 3.32 0.44
N GLN A 143 -3.76 2.22 0.03
CA GLN A 143 -3.35 1.34 -1.06
C GLN A 143 -4.02 1.74 -2.38
N ILE A 144 -3.33 1.51 -3.50
CA ILE A 144 -3.91 1.67 -4.85
C ILE A 144 -4.27 0.33 -5.49
N GLN A 145 -3.89 -0.78 -4.87
CA GLN A 145 -4.21 -2.14 -5.30
C GLN A 145 -4.54 -3.01 -4.09
N ILE A 146 -5.53 -3.89 -4.23
CA ILE A 146 -5.87 -4.96 -3.28
C ILE A 146 -5.58 -6.30 -3.95
N LEU A 147 -4.84 -7.16 -3.25
CA LEU A 147 -4.61 -8.54 -3.70
C LEU A 147 -5.63 -9.47 -3.04
N ALA A 148 -6.86 -9.44 -3.56
CA ALA A 148 -8.01 -10.15 -3.00
C ALA A 148 -7.74 -11.65 -2.78
N GLU A 149 -7.14 -12.32 -3.77
CA GLU A 149 -6.77 -13.74 -3.73
C GLU A 149 -5.82 -14.11 -2.59
N ARG A 150 -5.08 -13.13 -2.07
CA ARG A 150 -4.10 -13.30 -0.99
C ARG A 150 -4.66 -12.90 0.38
N GLY A 151 -5.96 -12.61 0.45
CA GLY A 151 -6.63 -12.19 1.69
C GLY A 151 -6.20 -10.80 2.17
N ASP A 152 -5.62 -9.99 1.28
CA ASP A 152 -5.24 -8.60 1.57
C ASP A 152 -6.47 -7.76 1.92
N VAL A 153 -6.31 -6.85 2.86
CA VAL A 153 -7.35 -5.92 3.29
C VAL A 153 -6.72 -4.53 3.43
N GLY A 154 -7.35 -3.52 2.84
CA GLY A 154 -6.82 -2.16 2.85
C GLY A 154 -6.88 -1.47 4.21
N GLY A 155 -6.36 -0.24 4.27
CA GLY A 155 -6.51 0.64 5.41
C GLY A 155 -7.93 1.19 5.51
N TRP A 156 -8.50 1.19 6.72
CA TRP A 156 -9.83 1.75 6.98
C TRP A 156 -9.76 3.13 7.63
N ILE A 157 -10.82 3.91 7.40
CA ILE A 157 -11.05 5.21 8.04
C ILE A 157 -12.36 5.16 8.85
N ASN A 158 -12.42 5.86 9.99
CA ASN A 158 -13.62 5.92 10.83
C ASN A 158 -14.75 6.68 10.12
N MET A 159 -15.97 6.12 10.15
CA MET A 159 -17.14 6.76 9.58
C MET A 159 -17.61 7.97 10.42
N PRO A 160 -18.17 9.02 9.77
CA PRO A 160 -18.73 10.17 10.45
C PRO A 160 -20.09 9.84 11.09
N TYR A 161 -20.62 10.74 11.92
CA TYR A 161 -21.95 10.61 12.55
C TYR A 161 -22.13 9.44 13.52
N PHE A 162 -21.05 8.96 14.16
CA PHE A 162 -21.18 8.06 15.31
C PHE A 162 -22.03 8.72 16.40
N ASN A 163 -23.03 8.00 16.92
CA ASN A 163 -24.06 8.56 17.80
C ASN A 163 -24.78 9.78 17.16
N ALA A 164 -25.45 9.57 16.04
CA ALA A 164 -26.00 10.60 15.17
C ALA A 164 -26.91 11.62 15.88
N ALA A 165 -27.60 11.22 16.95
CA ALA A 165 -28.46 12.10 17.74
C ALA A 165 -27.69 13.18 18.53
N ASP A 166 -26.46 12.89 18.94
CA ASP A 166 -25.57 13.80 19.68
C ASP A 166 -24.12 13.59 19.24
N THR A 167 -23.89 13.74 17.93
CA THR A 167 -22.60 13.43 17.35
C THR A 167 -21.63 14.59 17.49
N GLN A 168 -20.38 14.28 17.79
CA GLN A 168 -19.26 15.22 17.67
C GLN A 168 -18.53 15.05 16.32
N ARG A 169 -18.97 14.13 15.47
CA ARG A 169 -18.36 13.78 14.17
C ARG A 169 -19.22 14.24 12.99
N TYR A 170 -19.70 15.47 13.06
CA TYR A 170 -20.56 16.07 12.04
C TYR A 170 -19.75 16.61 10.86
N ALA A 171 -20.41 16.69 9.70
CA ALA A 171 -19.95 17.51 8.58
C ALA A 171 -20.24 18.99 8.84
N ILE A 172 -19.46 19.87 8.23
CA ILE A 172 -19.64 21.32 8.29
C ILE A 172 -19.68 21.95 6.91
N LEU A 173 -20.68 22.80 6.65
CA LEU A 173 -20.80 23.56 5.41
C LEU A 173 -21.12 25.01 5.73
N ASN A 174 -20.30 25.94 5.22
CA ASN A 174 -20.45 27.38 5.44
C ASN A 174 -20.69 27.70 6.92
N GLU A 175 -19.81 27.18 7.77
CA GLU A 175 -19.81 27.33 9.23
C GLU A 175 -20.94 26.65 10.01
N ASN A 176 -21.86 25.96 9.33
CA ASN A 176 -22.99 25.27 9.95
C ASN A 176 -22.76 23.76 10.02
N ASN A 177 -23.02 23.18 11.19
CA ASN A 177 -22.98 21.73 11.39
C ASN A 177 -24.19 21.10 10.69
N LEU A 178 -23.95 20.05 9.92
CA LEU A 178 -25.00 19.37 9.17
C LEU A 178 -25.55 18.17 9.94
N THR A 179 -26.86 17.93 9.84
CA THR A 179 -27.46 16.65 10.27
C THR A 179 -27.02 15.50 9.33
N PRO A 180 -27.20 14.23 9.74
CA PRO A 180 -26.89 13.10 8.86
C PRO A 180 -27.60 13.15 7.50
N GLU A 181 -28.87 13.57 7.47
CA GLU A 181 -29.67 13.69 6.24
C GLU A 181 -29.15 14.82 5.35
N GLN A 182 -28.86 15.99 5.92
CA GLN A 182 -28.28 17.11 5.18
C GLN A 182 -26.92 16.75 4.59
N PHE A 183 -26.09 16.01 5.34
CA PHE A 183 -24.83 15.49 4.83
C PHE A 183 -25.03 14.53 3.66
N LEU A 184 -25.97 13.58 3.76
CA LEU A 184 -26.26 12.65 2.67
C LEU A 184 -26.75 13.38 1.41
N ASP A 185 -27.66 14.35 1.56
CA ASP A 185 -28.16 15.16 0.44
C ASP A 185 -27.03 15.97 -0.23
N LEU A 186 -26.12 16.53 0.57
CA LEU A 186 -24.94 17.24 0.08
C LEU A 186 -23.96 16.30 -0.64
N ALA A 187 -23.67 15.14 -0.06
CA ALA A 187 -22.73 14.18 -0.63
C ALA A 187 -23.25 13.57 -1.94
N GLU A 188 -24.54 13.24 -1.99
CA GLU A 188 -25.18 12.68 -3.19
C GLU A 188 -25.31 13.71 -4.33
N SER A 189 -25.48 15.00 -4.01
CA SER A 189 -25.48 16.07 -5.02
C SER A 189 -24.08 16.43 -5.54
N ASN A 190 -23.02 16.13 -4.77
CA ASN A 190 -21.63 16.41 -5.12
C ASN A 190 -20.87 15.21 -5.74
N LEU A 191 -21.56 14.13 -6.09
CA LEU A 191 -20.91 12.95 -6.67
C LEU A 191 -20.21 13.27 -8.00
N LEU A 192 -18.97 12.82 -8.14
CA LEU A 192 -18.16 13.03 -9.34
C LEU A 192 -17.95 11.76 -10.15
N SER A 193 -17.83 11.90 -11.47
CA SER A 193 -17.27 10.87 -12.34
C SER A 193 -15.74 10.86 -12.29
N GLN A 194 -15.11 9.78 -12.76
CA GLN A 194 -13.63 9.71 -12.81
C GLN A 194 -13.02 10.89 -13.58
N LYS A 195 -13.62 11.27 -14.72
CA LYS A 195 -13.14 12.40 -15.54
C LYS A 195 -13.27 13.74 -14.80
N GLU A 196 -14.29 13.90 -13.97
CA GLU A 196 -14.46 15.11 -13.14
C GLU A 196 -13.41 15.14 -12.03
N VAL A 197 -13.13 14.00 -11.37
CA VAL A 197 -12.06 13.87 -10.37
C VAL A 197 -10.70 14.23 -10.97
N GLU A 198 -10.34 13.68 -12.14
CA GLU A 198 -9.07 13.98 -12.83
C GLU A 198 -8.91 15.48 -13.16
N LYS A 199 -10.03 16.13 -13.50
CA LYS A 199 -10.09 17.56 -13.84
C LYS A 199 -10.08 18.48 -12.63
N LEU A 200 -10.36 17.99 -11.42
CA LEU A 200 -10.25 18.81 -10.21
C LEU A 200 -8.85 19.39 -10.12
N LYS A 201 -8.76 20.72 -10.15
CA LYS A 201 -7.52 21.46 -10.01
C LYS A 201 -7.83 22.70 -9.19
N ILE A 202 -6.92 23.05 -8.30
CA ILE A 202 -6.89 24.40 -7.76
C ILE A 202 -6.20 25.24 -8.82
N GLU A 203 -6.89 26.25 -9.37
CA GLU A 203 -6.29 27.14 -10.37
C GLU A 203 -5.18 27.99 -9.73
N VAL A 204 -3.95 27.50 -9.86
CA VAL A 204 -2.78 28.23 -9.41
C VAL A 204 -2.26 29.11 -10.54
N ASN A 205 -2.88 30.28 -10.73
CA ASN A 205 -2.29 31.38 -11.49
C ASN A 205 -1.05 31.93 -10.75
N SER A 206 0.10 31.30 -10.95
CA SER A 206 1.38 31.73 -10.39
C SER A 206 2.33 32.18 -11.49
N GLU A 207 3.05 33.27 -11.23
CA GLU A 207 4.12 33.76 -12.09
C GLU A 207 5.38 32.88 -12.05
N LEU A 208 5.43 31.93 -11.11
CA LEU A 208 6.50 30.93 -11.01
C LEU A 208 6.25 29.79 -12.02
N LYS A 209 6.33 30.11 -13.32
CA LYS A 209 6.11 29.16 -14.43
C LYS A 209 7.05 27.96 -14.31
N GLU A 210 6.49 26.75 -14.44
CA GLU A 210 7.23 25.48 -14.31
C GLU A 210 8.05 25.36 -13.00
N GLY A 211 7.68 26.12 -11.97
CA GLY A 211 8.26 26.08 -10.64
C GLY A 211 7.64 25.00 -9.75
N PRO A 212 8.19 24.79 -8.54
CA PRO A 212 7.63 23.87 -7.55
C PRO A 212 6.18 24.20 -7.22
N PRO A 213 5.27 23.21 -7.16
CA PRO A 213 3.86 23.45 -6.85
C PRO A 213 3.70 24.13 -5.48
N CYS A 214 4.49 23.76 -4.48
CA CYS A 214 4.46 24.39 -3.15
C CYS A 214 4.66 25.91 -3.20
N LEU A 215 5.63 26.39 -3.98
CA LEU A 215 5.88 27.83 -4.13
C LEU A 215 4.77 28.51 -4.90
N GLN A 216 4.22 27.86 -5.94
CA GLN A 216 3.11 28.43 -6.70
C GLN A 216 1.89 28.69 -5.79
N HIS A 217 1.54 27.73 -4.92
CA HIS A 217 0.46 27.91 -3.93
C HIS A 217 0.79 29.02 -2.92
N LEU A 218 1.99 29.02 -2.34
CA LEU A 218 2.41 30.02 -1.34
C LEU A 218 2.44 31.45 -1.91
N THR A 219 2.82 31.63 -3.18
CA THR A 219 2.79 32.96 -3.81
C THR A 219 1.38 33.54 -3.97
N GLN A 220 0.34 32.71 -3.88
CA GLN A 220 -1.06 33.16 -3.91
C GLN A 220 -1.67 33.27 -2.53
N GLN A 221 -1.38 32.32 -1.64
CA GLN A 221 -1.95 32.27 -0.28
C GLN A 221 -1.22 33.21 0.70
N GLY A 222 0.01 33.60 0.37
CA GLY A 222 0.90 34.35 1.25
C GLY A 222 1.80 33.45 2.08
N PHE A 223 2.77 34.06 2.75
CA PHE A 223 3.75 33.39 3.59
C PHE A 223 3.45 33.66 5.07
N PRO A 224 3.19 32.64 5.90
CA PRO A 224 2.90 32.82 7.32
C PRO A 224 4.00 33.59 8.07
N GLU A 225 3.62 34.26 9.16
CA GLU A 225 4.55 35.00 10.01
C GLU A 225 5.68 34.09 10.52
N GLY A 226 6.91 34.62 10.59
CA GLY A 226 8.10 33.86 10.96
C GLY A 226 8.67 32.94 9.88
N THR A 227 7.94 32.69 8.77
CA THR A 227 8.39 31.78 7.70
C THR A 227 8.91 32.49 6.44
N ARG A 228 8.70 33.81 6.33
CA ARG A 228 9.01 34.65 5.17
C ARG A 228 10.46 34.51 4.66
N ASN A 229 11.46 34.53 5.55
CA ASN A 229 12.87 34.39 5.15
C ASN A 229 13.15 33.03 4.47
N ASN A 230 12.60 31.93 4.99
CA ASN A 230 12.73 30.62 4.34
C ASN A 230 11.88 30.53 3.05
N GLY A 231 10.71 31.17 3.02
CA GLY A 231 9.91 31.31 1.81
C GLY A 231 10.67 32.01 0.67
N LEU A 232 11.21 33.19 0.96
CA LEU A 232 12.01 33.97 0.00
C LEU A 232 13.27 33.22 -0.44
N PHE A 233 13.92 32.48 0.46
CA PHE A 233 15.05 31.63 0.10
C PHE A 233 14.69 30.57 -0.96
N ASN A 234 13.53 29.92 -0.85
CA ASN A 234 13.10 28.96 -1.87
C ASN A 234 12.70 29.63 -3.19
N ILE A 235 12.11 30.82 -3.12
CA ILE A 235 11.89 31.66 -4.30
C ILE A 235 13.23 31.99 -4.96
N ALA A 236 14.28 32.29 -4.20
CA ALA A 236 15.62 32.53 -4.73
C ALA A 236 16.20 31.29 -5.43
N VAL A 237 16.00 30.09 -4.88
CA VAL A 237 16.39 28.83 -5.55
C VAL A 237 15.65 28.66 -6.88
N TYR A 238 14.36 28.97 -6.94
CA TYR A 238 13.61 28.99 -8.20
C TYR A 238 14.14 30.04 -9.17
N ALA A 239 14.35 31.28 -8.72
CA ALA A 239 14.83 32.37 -9.56
C ALA A 239 16.20 32.02 -10.18
N ARG A 240 17.10 31.38 -9.43
CA ARG A 240 18.37 30.86 -9.96
C ARG A 240 18.20 29.82 -11.06
N LYS A 241 17.21 28.94 -10.94
CA LYS A 241 16.92 27.89 -11.92
C LYS A 241 16.21 28.44 -13.17
N ALA A 242 15.36 29.45 -13.02
CA ALA A 242 14.52 29.98 -14.09
C ALA A 242 15.15 31.19 -14.82
N PHE A 243 15.90 32.02 -14.10
CA PHE A 243 16.45 33.30 -14.56
C PHE A 243 17.92 33.46 -14.10
N PRO A 244 18.85 32.59 -14.55
CA PRO A 244 20.20 32.48 -13.98
C PRO A 244 21.02 33.77 -14.01
N ASP A 245 20.77 34.66 -14.98
CA ASP A 245 21.53 35.91 -15.15
C ASP A 245 20.97 37.08 -14.33
N GLU A 246 19.67 37.05 -13.98
CA GLU A 246 18.95 38.15 -13.33
C GLU A 246 18.28 37.75 -12.01
N TRP A 247 18.59 36.57 -11.49
CA TRP A 247 17.87 35.98 -10.36
C TRP A 247 17.87 36.84 -9.09
N GLN A 248 18.91 37.64 -8.87
CA GLN A 248 19.03 38.51 -7.69
C GLN A 248 17.99 39.64 -7.73
N ALA A 249 17.87 40.31 -8.88
CA ALA A 249 16.84 41.31 -9.11
C ALA A 249 15.44 40.69 -9.00
N LYS A 250 15.24 39.48 -9.53
CA LYS A 250 13.97 38.76 -9.38
C LYS A 250 13.62 38.47 -7.92
N VAL A 251 14.59 38.18 -7.06
CA VAL A 251 14.34 37.95 -5.63
C VAL A 251 13.86 39.22 -4.93
N GLU A 252 14.42 40.38 -5.28
CA GLU A 252 13.96 41.67 -4.76
C GLU A 252 12.53 41.98 -5.22
N ASP A 253 12.24 41.80 -6.51
CA ASP A 253 10.89 41.96 -7.07
C ASP A 253 9.87 41.04 -6.37
N TYR A 254 10.22 39.76 -6.20
CA TYR A 254 9.36 38.77 -5.57
C TYR A 254 9.17 39.00 -4.07
N ASN A 255 10.15 39.59 -3.37
CA ASN A 255 9.97 40.01 -1.99
C ASN A 255 8.86 41.07 -1.88
N ILE A 256 8.93 42.11 -2.71
CA ILE A 256 7.93 43.19 -2.70
C ILE A 256 6.55 42.64 -3.07
N LYS A 257 6.51 41.69 -4.00
CA LYS A 257 5.25 41.17 -4.56
C LYS A 257 4.55 40.13 -3.69
N PHE A 258 5.30 39.22 -3.07
CA PHE A 258 4.73 38.03 -2.43
C PHE A 258 4.88 38.01 -0.91
N MET A 259 5.74 38.84 -0.32
CA MET A 259 5.92 38.89 1.13
C MET A 259 5.07 40.01 1.72
N ASP A 260 4.26 39.69 2.73
CA ASP A 260 3.44 40.67 3.45
C ASP A 260 3.72 40.64 4.96
N PRO A 261 4.28 41.72 5.56
CA PRO A 261 4.91 42.83 4.86
C PRO A 261 6.21 42.38 4.16
N PRO A 262 6.71 43.13 3.16
CA PRO A 262 7.99 42.85 2.52
C PRO A 262 9.14 42.79 3.54
N LEU A 263 10.09 41.89 3.32
CA LEU A 263 11.30 41.80 4.14
C LEU A 263 12.16 43.04 3.95
N LYS A 264 12.91 43.42 4.99
CA LYS A 264 13.82 44.58 4.92
C LYS A 264 14.99 44.29 3.98
N SER A 265 15.56 45.32 3.38
CA SER A 265 16.68 45.18 2.43
C SER A 265 17.85 44.37 2.99
N THR A 266 18.16 44.51 4.30
CA THR A 266 19.21 43.72 4.95
C THR A 266 18.92 42.22 4.93
N GLU A 267 17.66 41.83 5.20
CA GLU A 267 17.24 40.42 5.19
C GLU A 267 17.24 39.84 3.77
N VAL A 268 16.77 40.62 2.79
CA VAL A 268 16.78 40.21 1.38
C VAL A 268 18.21 39.97 0.88
N LEU A 269 19.14 40.87 1.22
CA LEU A 269 20.56 40.72 0.88
C LEU A 269 21.19 39.49 1.56
N GLU A 270 20.80 39.16 2.79
CA GLU A 270 21.24 37.94 3.47
C GLU A 270 20.73 36.67 2.79
N VAL A 271 19.47 36.67 2.32
CA VAL A 271 18.89 35.58 1.53
C VAL A 271 19.65 35.41 0.22
N ILE A 272 19.89 36.51 -0.52
CA ILE A 272 20.66 36.50 -1.78
C ILE A 272 22.08 35.98 -1.54
N LYS A 273 22.78 36.49 -0.51
CA LYS A 273 24.11 36.02 -0.14
C LYS A 273 24.10 34.53 0.20
N SER A 274 23.10 34.06 0.94
CA SER A 274 22.95 32.66 1.29
C SER A 274 22.71 31.79 0.07
N ALA A 275 21.79 32.18 -0.81
CA ALA A 275 21.49 31.48 -2.05
C ALA A 275 22.68 31.48 -3.04
N SER A 276 23.63 32.42 -2.93
CA SER A 276 24.80 32.53 -3.81
C SER A 276 25.96 31.58 -3.45
N LYS A 277 26.06 31.11 -2.20
CA LYS A 277 27.24 30.34 -1.71
C LYS A 277 27.47 29.02 -2.44
N LYS A 278 26.40 28.30 -2.80
CA LYS A 278 26.43 27.03 -3.54
C LYS A 278 25.13 26.83 -4.28
N THR A 279 25.04 25.87 -5.20
CA THR A 279 23.78 25.48 -5.82
C THR A 279 22.92 24.72 -4.79
N TYR A 280 22.07 25.47 -4.08
CA TYR A 280 21.16 24.92 -3.09
C TYR A 280 19.96 24.25 -3.76
N GLN A 281 19.41 23.23 -3.10
CA GLN A 281 18.11 22.66 -3.41
C GLN A 281 17.03 23.30 -2.53
N TYR A 282 15.77 23.09 -2.89
CA TYR A 282 14.62 23.55 -2.12
C TYR A 282 14.61 22.94 -0.70
N THR A 283 14.16 23.69 0.31
CA THR A 283 14.04 23.24 1.70
C THR A 283 12.70 22.58 1.96
N CYS A 284 12.41 21.50 1.21
CA CYS A 284 11.09 20.83 1.17
C CYS A 284 10.55 20.37 2.52
N SER A 285 11.40 20.09 3.50
CA SER A 285 11.01 19.64 4.85
C SER A 285 10.85 20.77 5.87
N ARG A 286 11.01 22.04 5.47
CA ARG A 286 10.91 23.20 6.36
C ARG A 286 9.69 24.04 6.06
N ALA A 287 9.06 24.60 7.08
CA ALA A 287 8.00 25.60 6.92
C ALA A 287 8.54 26.83 6.17
N PRO A 288 7.81 27.41 5.22
CA PRO A 288 6.41 27.13 4.89
C PRO A 288 6.23 26.10 3.76
N ILE A 289 7.31 25.45 3.30
CA ILE A 289 7.26 24.56 2.14
C ILE A 289 6.63 23.21 2.47
N ALA A 290 6.99 22.62 3.61
CA ALA A 290 6.57 21.26 3.98
C ALA A 290 5.05 21.04 3.90
N PRO A 291 4.19 21.91 4.45
CA PRO A 291 2.74 21.73 4.38
C PRO A 291 2.16 21.85 2.97
N HIS A 292 2.90 22.39 2.00
CA HIS A 292 2.45 22.49 0.61
C HIS A 292 3.23 21.57 -0.34
N CYS A 293 4.10 20.70 0.21
CA CYS A 293 5.04 19.92 -0.59
C CYS A 293 4.36 18.72 -1.24
N ASN A 294 4.30 18.73 -2.56
CA ASN A 294 4.03 17.54 -3.37
C ASN A 294 5.30 17.17 -4.16
N ALA A 295 6.13 16.30 -3.59
CA ALA A 295 7.42 15.93 -4.17
C ALA A 295 7.26 15.24 -5.53
N SER A 296 6.26 14.37 -5.69
CA SER A 296 6.00 13.63 -6.93
C SER A 296 5.68 14.57 -8.09
N VAL A 297 4.76 15.52 -7.90
CA VAL A 297 4.45 16.55 -8.91
C VAL A 297 5.64 17.50 -9.11
N CYS A 298 6.36 17.86 -8.04
CA CYS A 298 7.51 18.74 -8.13
C CYS A 298 8.63 18.16 -9.00
N LYS A 299 8.89 16.85 -8.96
CA LYS A 299 9.88 16.17 -9.82
C LYS A 299 9.58 16.30 -11.31
N LEU A 300 8.31 16.50 -11.69
CA LEU A 300 7.88 16.66 -13.08
C LEU A 300 8.06 18.09 -13.61
N ARG A 301 8.32 19.06 -12.73
CA ARG A 301 8.46 20.49 -13.09
C ARG A 301 9.86 20.79 -13.61
N LYS A 302 9.97 21.61 -14.66
CA LYS A 302 11.27 22.01 -15.24
C LYS A 302 12.23 22.60 -14.21
N HIS A 303 11.71 23.40 -13.29
CA HIS A 303 12.50 24.03 -12.22
C HIS A 303 12.31 23.33 -10.87
N GLY A 304 11.78 22.11 -10.85
CA GLY A 304 11.51 21.34 -9.63
C GLY A 304 12.73 20.69 -8.97
N ILE A 305 12.46 19.72 -8.08
CA ILE A 305 13.49 18.91 -7.41
C ILE A 305 13.99 17.78 -8.34
N GLY A 306 15.23 17.32 -8.15
CA GLY A 306 15.73 16.09 -8.79
C GLY A 306 16.09 16.19 -10.27
N ASN A 307 16.35 17.38 -10.80
CA ASN A 307 16.72 17.57 -12.21
C ASN A 307 18.17 17.12 -12.55
N ASP A 308 18.89 16.53 -11.58
CA ASP A 308 20.17 15.85 -11.79
C ASP A 308 19.93 14.37 -12.11
N GLY A 309 19.64 14.05 -13.38
CA GLY A 309 19.56 12.67 -13.87
C GLY A 309 18.33 11.90 -13.35
N ARG A 310 17.36 11.66 -14.23
CA ARG A 310 16.06 11.09 -13.86
C ARG A 310 16.19 9.65 -13.33
N MET A 311 15.98 9.49 -12.03
CA MET A 311 15.46 8.26 -11.44
C MET A 311 13.92 8.33 -11.45
N PRO A 312 13.21 7.35 -12.04
CA PRO A 312 11.76 7.28 -11.91
C PRO A 312 11.37 7.14 -10.44
N ALA A 313 10.19 7.64 -10.05
CA ALA A 313 9.72 7.40 -8.70
C ALA A 313 9.43 5.91 -8.49
N ILE A 314 9.86 5.40 -7.35
CA ILE A 314 9.67 4.02 -6.92
C ILE A 314 8.74 4.06 -5.73
N HIS A 315 7.58 3.41 -5.84
CA HIS A 315 6.47 3.60 -4.89
C HIS A 315 6.29 2.44 -3.93
N SER A 316 6.54 1.21 -4.37
CA SER A 316 6.24 0.02 -3.57
C SER A 316 7.24 -1.09 -3.85
N LEU A 317 7.59 -1.82 -2.79
CA LEU A 317 8.34 -3.06 -2.84
C LEU A 317 7.49 -4.17 -2.24
N THR A 318 7.37 -5.26 -2.97
CA THR A 318 6.70 -6.48 -2.51
C THR A 318 7.67 -7.63 -2.53
N LYS A 319 7.77 -8.35 -1.42
CA LYS A 319 8.49 -9.62 -1.34
C LYS A 319 7.51 -10.75 -1.56
N TYR A 320 7.73 -11.57 -2.57
CA TYR A 320 7.14 -12.90 -2.63
C TYR A 320 8.05 -13.86 -1.88
N ASN A 321 7.57 -14.36 -0.73
CA ASN A 321 8.30 -15.16 0.23
C ASN A 321 8.50 -16.60 -0.25
N SER A 322 9.12 -16.73 -1.42
CA SER A 322 9.69 -17.96 -1.96
C SER A 322 11.14 -18.09 -1.51
N ASN A 323 11.75 -19.25 -1.78
CA ASN A 323 13.17 -19.48 -1.52
C ASN A 323 13.82 -19.87 -2.86
N PRO A 324 14.70 -19.03 -3.46
CA PRO A 324 15.08 -17.68 -3.01
C PRO A 324 13.94 -16.65 -3.17
N PRO A 325 13.94 -15.54 -2.40
CA PRO A 325 12.87 -14.56 -2.46
C PRO A 325 12.85 -13.81 -3.79
N ILE A 326 11.65 -13.59 -4.31
CA ILE A 326 11.42 -12.77 -5.50
C ILE A 326 10.88 -11.42 -5.03
N TRP A 327 11.38 -10.36 -5.63
CA TRP A 327 10.99 -9.01 -5.30
C TRP A 327 10.29 -8.38 -6.48
N PHE A 328 9.22 -7.65 -6.21
CA PHE A 328 8.52 -6.89 -7.22
C PHE A 328 8.52 -5.42 -6.84
N LEU A 329 9.00 -4.59 -7.75
CA LEU A 329 9.19 -3.17 -7.55
C LEU A 329 8.31 -2.37 -8.52
N ASP A 330 7.50 -1.45 -8.01
CA ASP A 330 6.63 -0.61 -8.84
C ASP A 330 7.33 0.69 -9.23
N ILE A 331 7.46 0.91 -10.54
CA ILE A 331 8.13 2.07 -11.13
C ILE A 331 7.09 2.95 -11.83
N GLU A 332 6.99 4.21 -11.41
CA GLU A 332 6.01 5.16 -11.93
C GLU A 332 6.10 5.31 -13.45
N GLY A 333 4.95 5.24 -14.13
CA GLY A 333 4.83 5.38 -15.59
C GLY A 333 5.46 4.26 -16.42
N SER A 334 6.10 3.28 -15.78
CA SER A 334 6.87 2.22 -16.46
C SER A 334 6.37 0.82 -16.12
N GLY A 335 5.63 0.66 -15.01
CA GLY A 335 5.05 -0.60 -14.58
C GLY A 335 5.86 -1.31 -13.50
N ARG A 336 5.53 -2.57 -13.27
CA ARG A 336 6.13 -3.40 -12.21
C ARG A 336 7.26 -4.24 -12.76
N ILE A 337 8.38 -4.30 -12.05
CA ILE A 337 9.55 -5.11 -12.41
C ILE A 337 9.83 -6.19 -11.38
N GLU A 338 10.17 -7.38 -11.87
CA GLU A 338 10.62 -8.51 -11.06
C GLU A 338 12.15 -8.47 -10.89
N LEU A 339 12.60 -8.61 -9.65
CA LEU A 339 13.99 -8.47 -9.22
C LEU A 339 14.35 -9.62 -8.25
N ASP A 340 15.63 -10.01 -8.25
CA ASP A 340 16.20 -10.78 -7.14
C ASP A 340 16.86 -9.84 -6.10
N THR A 341 17.39 -10.42 -5.02
CA THR A 341 18.03 -9.64 -3.94
C THR A 341 19.25 -8.85 -4.43
N ASP A 342 20.01 -9.41 -5.37
CA ASP A 342 21.20 -8.75 -5.94
C ASP A 342 20.81 -7.58 -6.84
N ASP A 343 19.71 -7.71 -7.58
CA ASP A 343 19.14 -6.64 -8.40
C ASP A 343 18.73 -5.44 -7.54
N LEU A 344 18.19 -5.67 -6.33
CA LEU A 344 17.87 -4.61 -5.36
C LEU A 344 19.11 -4.00 -4.73
N GLN A 345 20.09 -4.81 -4.35
CA GLN A 345 21.28 -4.31 -3.67
C GLN A 345 22.21 -3.54 -4.62
N ASN A 346 22.33 -3.99 -5.87
CA ASN A 346 23.26 -3.44 -6.85
C ASN A 346 22.56 -2.60 -7.91
N GLN A 347 22.77 -1.28 -7.84
CA GLN A 347 22.14 -0.33 -8.75
C GLN A 347 22.47 -0.53 -10.24
N ARG A 348 23.64 -1.12 -10.59
CA ARG A 348 23.95 -1.45 -11.99
C ARG A 348 23.12 -2.62 -12.48
N ARG A 349 22.87 -3.61 -11.62
CA ARG A 349 21.99 -4.73 -11.93
C ARG A 349 20.54 -4.27 -12.07
N PHE A 350 20.08 -3.42 -11.14
CA PHE A 350 18.79 -2.75 -11.26
C PHE A 350 18.61 -2.05 -12.61
N GLN A 351 19.58 -1.22 -13.02
CA GLN A 351 19.55 -0.56 -14.32
C GLN A 351 19.44 -1.55 -15.48
N ARG A 352 20.22 -2.64 -15.45
CA ARG A 352 20.18 -3.68 -16.47
C ARG A 352 18.78 -4.31 -16.56
N ARG A 353 18.16 -4.62 -15.42
CA ARG A 353 16.78 -5.15 -15.37
C ARG A 353 15.78 -4.17 -15.97
N CYS A 354 15.87 -2.89 -15.61
CA CYS A 354 15.00 -1.86 -16.19
C CYS A 354 15.18 -1.74 -17.71
N MET A 355 16.40 -1.89 -18.22
CA MET A 355 16.65 -1.88 -19.66
C MET A 355 16.03 -3.10 -20.34
N GLU A 356 16.20 -4.29 -19.75
CA GLU A 356 15.68 -5.56 -20.29
C GLU A 356 14.15 -5.63 -20.29
N LYS A 357 13.49 -5.11 -19.25
CA LYS A 357 12.04 -5.28 -19.04
C LYS A 357 11.22 -4.06 -19.41
N LEU A 358 11.76 -2.87 -19.21
CA LEU A 358 11.02 -1.60 -19.32
C LEU A 358 11.57 -0.71 -20.44
N ASN A 359 12.60 -1.15 -21.18
CA ASN A 359 13.30 -0.35 -22.20
C ASN A 359 13.74 1.02 -21.67
N MET A 360 14.09 1.10 -20.39
CA MET A 360 14.45 2.33 -19.69
C MET A 360 15.75 2.14 -18.92
N MET A 361 16.63 3.15 -18.94
CA MET A 361 17.83 3.19 -18.12
C MET A 361 17.72 4.31 -17.05
N PRO A 362 17.34 3.98 -15.81
CA PRO A 362 17.27 4.96 -14.72
C PRO A 362 18.65 5.56 -14.40
N ALA A 363 18.73 6.83 -13.98
CA ALA A 363 20.00 7.43 -13.55
C ALA A 363 20.56 6.80 -12.25
N LYS A 364 21.86 6.89 -12.00
CA LYS A 364 22.43 6.43 -10.73
C LYS A 364 22.28 7.48 -9.65
N MET A 365 22.00 7.06 -8.42
CA MET A 365 22.10 7.90 -7.22
C MET A 365 23.32 7.48 -6.39
N ASN A 366 23.77 8.36 -5.50
CA ASN A 366 24.83 8.00 -4.57
C ASN A 366 24.41 6.84 -3.65
N GLU A 367 25.38 6.10 -3.13
CA GLU A 367 25.11 4.88 -2.33
C GLU A 367 24.26 5.15 -1.09
N ASN A 368 24.47 6.27 -0.40
CA ASN A 368 23.68 6.61 0.78
C ASN A 368 22.21 6.83 0.44
N ALA A 369 21.92 7.56 -0.64
CA ALA A 369 20.55 7.78 -1.12
C ALA A 369 19.89 6.47 -1.60
N TRP A 370 20.66 5.58 -2.23
CA TRP A 370 20.17 4.26 -2.63
C TRP A 370 19.82 3.41 -1.41
N ASN A 371 20.70 3.33 -0.43
CA ASN A 371 20.45 2.58 0.80
C ASN A 371 19.24 3.14 1.57
N GLN A 372 19.10 4.46 1.65
CA GLN A 372 17.93 5.10 2.27
C GLN A 372 16.64 4.78 1.53
N LEU A 373 16.65 4.80 0.19
CA LEU A 373 15.50 4.42 -0.63
C LEU A 373 15.11 2.95 -0.40
N ILE A 374 16.09 2.04 -0.45
CA ILE A 374 15.85 0.61 -0.23
C ILE A 374 15.32 0.36 1.19
N ASN A 375 15.90 0.99 2.21
CA ASN A 375 15.42 0.87 3.59
C ASN A 375 13.99 1.41 3.75
N HIS A 376 13.67 2.54 3.11
CA HIS A 376 12.30 3.09 3.13
C HIS A 376 11.29 2.16 2.44
N LEU A 377 11.71 1.49 1.36
CA LEU A 377 10.90 0.44 0.72
C LEU A 377 10.72 -0.78 1.63
N PHE A 378 11.72 -1.09 2.47
CA PHE A 378 11.62 -2.14 3.48
C PHE A 378 10.69 -1.78 4.64
N GLU A 379 10.63 -0.51 5.06
CA GLU A 379 9.70 -0.03 6.11
C GLU A 379 8.24 -0.28 5.72
N ASN A 380 7.94 -0.23 4.42
CA ASN A 380 6.61 -0.44 3.85
C ASN A 380 6.53 -1.75 3.03
N LEU A 381 7.39 -2.73 3.33
CA LEU A 381 7.48 -3.97 2.57
C LEU A 381 6.18 -4.77 2.68
N ASN A 382 5.55 -5.04 1.54
CA ASN A 382 4.47 -6.01 1.49
C ASN A 382 5.06 -7.42 1.33
N VAL A 383 4.89 -8.28 2.33
CA VAL A 383 5.32 -9.68 2.24
C VAL A 383 4.13 -10.54 1.86
N ILE A 384 4.29 -11.22 0.75
CA ILE A 384 3.33 -12.17 0.25
C ILE A 384 3.89 -13.55 0.48
N GLU A 385 3.25 -14.30 1.37
CA GLU A 385 3.56 -15.70 1.58
C GLU A 385 3.23 -16.50 0.32
N ALA A 386 4.17 -17.31 -0.13
CA ALA A 386 3.90 -18.29 -1.18
C ALA A 386 2.81 -19.24 -0.65
N PRO A 387 1.84 -19.65 -1.50
CA PRO A 387 0.95 -20.76 -1.19
C PRO A 387 1.77 -21.94 -0.66
N VAL A 388 1.27 -22.62 0.37
CA VAL A 388 2.04 -23.65 1.09
C VAL A 388 2.54 -24.71 0.12
N ASP A 389 1.73 -25.06 -0.88
CA ASP A 389 1.95 -25.96 -2.03
C ASP A 389 2.94 -25.42 -3.09
N ALA A 390 2.99 -24.11 -3.31
CA ALA A 390 3.96 -23.47 -4.22
C ALA A 390 5.33 -23.23 -3.57
N SER A 391 5.43 -23.32 -2.24
CA SER A 391 6.71 -23.25 -1.53
C SER A 391 7.54 -24.51 -1.79
N SER A 392 8.87 -24.39 -1.81
CA SER A 392 9.74 -25.56 -1.91
C SER A 392 9.47 -26.59 -0.80
N VAL A 393 9.06 -26.13 0.38
CA VAL A 393 8.64 -26.99 1.50
C VAL A 393 7.32 -27.71 1.21
N GLY A 394 6.36 -27.07 0.54
CA GLY A 394 5.13 -27.71 0.09
C GLY A 394 5.38 -28.81 -0.93
N GLN A 395 6.13 -28.48 -1.98
CA GLN A 395 6.55 -29.44 -3.00
C GLN A 395 7.30 -30.62 -2.39
N LEU A 396 8.16 -30.37 -1.39
CA LEU A 396 8.84 -31.43 -0.64
C LEU A 396 7.81 -32.39 -0.01
N PHE A 397 6.79 -31.89 0.68
CA PHE A 397 5.80 -32.73 1.35
C PHE A 397 4.83 -33.43 0.38
N GLU A 398 4.45 -32.79 -0.73
CA GLU A 398 3.70 -33.44 -1.81
C GLU A 398 4.49 -34.62 -2.41
N LEU A 399 5.79 -34.43 -2.63
CA LEU A 399 6.67 -35.49 -3.11
C LEU A 399 6.84 -36.62 -2.08
N ILE A 400 6.90 -36.30 -0.78
CA ILE A 400 6.94 -37.31 0.30
C ILE A 400 5.63 -38.10 0.33
N GLU A 401 4.49 -37.43 0.26
CA GLU A 401 3.17 -38.07 0.20
C GLU A 401 3.10 -39.01 -1.00
N ARG A 402 3.45 -38.53 -2.19
CA ARG A 402 3.48 -39.34 -3.41
C ARG A 402 4.45 -40.52 -3.34
N PHE A 403 5.59 -40.36 -2.66
CA PHE A 403 6.49 -41.47 -2.40
C PHE A 403 5.82 -42.53 -1.51
N CYS A 404 5.17 -42.10 -0.42
CA CYS A 404 4.51 -42.95 0.56
C CYS A 404 3.16 -43.55 0.11
N THR A 405 2.48 -42.98 -0.89
CA THR A 405 1.17 -43.46 -1.37
C THR A 405 1.19 -43.96 -2.82
N GLY A 406 2.30 -43.76 -3.54
CA GLY A 406 2.44 -44.18 -4.93
C GLY A 406 2.45 -45.70 -5.13
N ARG A 407 2.40 -46.15 -6.40
CA ARG A 407 2.23 -47.56 -6.80
C ARG A 407 3.29 -48.54 -6.28
N ALA A 408 4.47 -48.05 -5.86
CA ALA A 408 5.59 -48.87 -5.39
C ALA A 408 5.58 -49.08 -3.87
N GLN A 409 4.45 -49.49 -3.29
CA GLN A 409 4.36 -49.82 -1.86
C GLN A 409 4.95 -51.20 -1.55
N ALA A 410 5.54 -51.33 -0.36
CA ALA A 410 5.99 -52.61 0.16
C ALA A 410 4.78 -53.50 0.47
N MET A 411 4.78 -54.73 -0.05
CA MET A 411 3.75 -55.73 0.26
C MET A 411 4.06 -56.52 1.54
N SER A 412 5.33 -56.50 1.97
CA SER A 412 5.80 -57.05 3.23
C SER A 412 6.89 -56.17 3.84
N LYS A 413 7.01 -56.20 5.17
CA LYS A 413 7.93 -55.35 5.94
C LYS A 413 9.40 -55.42 5.48
N ASP A 414 9.83 -56.54 4.92
CA ASP A 414 11.19 -56.73 4.43
C ASP A 414 11.47 -56.05 3.07
N GLU A 415 10.44 -55.68 2.31
CA GLU A 415 10.61 -54.94 1.05
C GLU A 415 11.09 -53.49 1.26
N ILE A 416 11.12 -53.00 2.51
CA ILE A 416 11.86 -51.79 2.89
C ILE A 416 13.33 -51.87 2.43
N LEU A 417 13.92 -53.07 2.43
CA LEU A 417 15.29 -53.27 1.94
C LEU A 417 15.44 -52.96 0.44
N LEU A 418 14.36 -53.10 -0.32
CA LEU A 418 14.25 -52.79 -1.75
C LEU A 418 13.92 -51.31 -2.02
N GLY A 419 13.81 -50.51 -0.97
CA GLY A 419 13.54 -49.07 -1.05
C GLY A 419 12.08 -48.70 -1.27
N LYS A 420 11.16 -49.64 -0.99
CA LYS A 420 9.73 -49.38 -0.99
C LYS A 420 9.27 -48.92 0.40
N PRO A 421 8.46 -47.86 0.52
CA PRO A 421 7.87 -47.46 1.80
C PRO A 421 6.90 -48.54 2.29
N TRP A 422 6.88 -48.75 3.60
CA TRP A 422 6.02 -49.71 4.30
C TRP A 422 5.00 -48.98 5.16
N THR A 423 3.75 -49.43 5.17
CA THR A 423 2.69 -48.79 5.97
C THR A 423 2.17 -49.78 7.00
N GLU A 424 2.23 -49.42 8.27
CA GLU A 424 1.79 -50.24 9.42
C GLU A 424 1.34 -49.30 10.54
N ASP A 425 0.26 -49.63 11.24
CA ASP A 425 -0.27 -48.87 12.39
C ASP A 425 -0.45 -47.36 12.13
N ASN A 426 -1.03 -47.01 10.97
CA ASN A 426 -1.25 -45.63 10.55
C ASN A 426 0.03 -44.78 10.47
N LYS A 427 1.18 -45.41 10.19
CA LYS A 427 2.46 -44.75 9.92
C LYS A 427 3.10 -45.29 8.63
N HIS A 428 3.74 -44.41 7.87
CA HIS A 428 4.62 -44.77 6.75
C HIS A 428 6.06 -44.83 7.20
N TYR A 429 6.76 -45.92 6.91
CA TYR A 429 8.17 -46.17 7.22
C TYR A 429 9.00 -46.22 5.95
N PHE A 430 10.12 -45.49 5.92
CA PHE A 430 11.02 -45.47 4.77
C PHE A 430 12.46 -45.13 5.16
N ARG A 431 13.42 -45.43 4.27
CA ARG A 431 14.82 -44.98 4.43
C ARG A 431 14.99 -43.63 3.73
N ILE A 432 15.71 -42.71 4.38
CA ILE A 432 16.00 -41.38 3.81
C ILE A 432 16.78 -41.49 2.51
N SER A 433 17.68 -42.47 2.38
CA SER A 433 18.42 -42.68 1.13
C SER A 433 17.50 -42.96 -0.07
N ASP A 434 16.40 -43.69 0.11
CA ASP A 434 15.46 -43.97 -0.99
C ASP A 434 14.56 -42.78 -1.30
N LEU A 435 14.16 -42.02 -0.27
CA LEU A 435 13.41 -40.78 -0.44
C LEU A 435 14.21 -39.75 -1.23
N MET A 436 15.50 -39.59 -0.91
CA MET A 436 16.39 -38.69 -1.65
C MET A 436 16.60 -39.17 -3.09
N ALA A 437 16.78 -40.48 -3.31
CA ALA A 437 16.86 -41.04 -4.66
C ALA A 437 15.55 -40.87 -5.45
N PHE A 438 14.40 -40.86 -4.77
CA PHE A 438 13.12 -40.50 -5.38
C PHE A 438 13.07 -39.03 -5.79
N PHE A 439 13.49 -38.09 -4.94
CA PHE A 439 13.56 -36.67 -5.30
C PHE A 439 14.45 -36.42 -6.51
N ASP A 440 15.62 -37.06 -6.58
CA ASP A 440 16.52 -36.94 -7.72
C ASP A 440 15.87 -37.39 -9.05
N ARG A 441 15.10 -38.48 -9.03
CA ARG A 441 14.33 -38.96 -10.21
C ARG A 441 13.21 -38.01 -10.61
N GLN A 442 12.72 -37.20 -9.68
CA GLN A 442 11.69 -36.18 -9.91
C GLN A 442 12.31 -34.80 -10.22
N HIS A 443 13.63 -34.75 -10.44
CA HIS A 443 14.39 -33.53 -10.68
C HIS A 443 14.28 -32.48 -9.55
N PHE A 444 13.94 -32.91 -8.33
CA PHE A 444 13.83 -32.04 -7.17
C PHE A 444 15.13 -32.04 -6.35
N ARG A 445 15.90 -30.96 -6.42
CA ARG A 445 17.27 -30.85 -5.83
C ARG A 445 17.43 -29.69 -4.83
N GLU A 446 16.32 -29.13 -4.39
CA GLU A 446 16.28 -27.91 -3.57
C GLU A 446 16.86 -28.11 -2.15
N PHE A 447 16.70 -29.31 -1.58
CA PHE A 447 17.10 -29.60 -0.20
C PHE A 447 18.18 -30.67 -0.10
N LYS A 448 19.15 -30.44 0.79
CA LYS A 448 20.12 -31.44 1.22
C LYS A 448 19.52 -32.33 2.30
N VAL A 449 20.10 -33.53 2.48
CA VAL A 449 19.64 -34.56 3.44
C VAL A 449 19.34 -33.99 4.84
N HIS A 450 20.22 -33.17 5.39
CA HIS A 450 20.03 -32.60 6.74
C HIS A 450 18.80 -31.66 6.83
N GLN A 451 18.52 -30.89 5.77
CA GLN A 451 17.36 -30.00 5.70
C GLN A 451 16.07 -30.82 5.63
N VAL A 452 16.04 -31.88 4.80
CA VAL A 452 14.91 -32.81 4.70
C VAL A 452 14.62 -33.46 6.06
N THR A 453 15.64 -33.99 6.75
CA THR A 453 15.46 -34.58 8.08
C THR A 453 14.98 -33.60 9.15
N SER A 454 15.37 -32.32 9.04
CA SER A 454 14.89 -31.26 9.96
C SER A 454 13.42 -30.94 9.70
N LEU A 455 13.01 -30.84 8.44
CA LEU A 455 11.63 -30.56 8.05
C LEU A 455 10.70 -31.72 8.41
N LEU A 456 11.16 -32.97 8.24
CA LEU A 456 10.43 -34.16 8.67
C LEU A 456 10.12 -34.13 10.17
N LYS A 457 11.09 -33.77 11.02
CA LYS A 457 10.88 -33.66 12.48
C LYS A 457 9.83 -32.61 12.87
N GLN A 458 9.66 -31.56 12.06
CA GLN A 458 8.63 -30.53 12.30
C GLN A 458 7.20 -31.03 11.99
N ARG A 459 7.06 -32.21 11.39
CA ARG A 459 5.79 -32.88 11.07
C ARG A 459 5.68 -34.25 11.74
N ASP A 460 6.13 -34.32 13.00
CA ASP A 460 6.02 -35.51 13.86
C ASP A 460 6.73 -36.77 13.31
N ALA A 461 7.78 -36.58 12.51
CA ALA A 461 8.57 -37.72 12.06
C ALA A 461 9.48 -38.28 13.18
N GLU A 462 9.46 -39.60 13.32
CA GLU A 462 10.28 -40.32 14.30
C GLU A 462 11.40 -41.11 13.60
N HIS A 463 12.53 -41.26 14.27
CA HIS A 463 13.64 -42.08 13.80
C HIS A 463 13.62 -43.46 14.47
N HIS A 464 13.77 -44.52 13.68
CA HIS A 464 13.71 -45.91 14.11
C HIS A 464 14.95 -46.68 13.65
N PHE A 465 15.33 -47.71 14.40
CA PHE A 465 16.33 -48.68 13.99
C PHE A 465 15.75 -50.09 14.06
N TRP A 466 15.63 -50.75 12.92
CA TRP A 466 15.08 -52.09 12.81
C TRP A 466 16.12 -53.08 12.32
N ASN A 467 16.05 -54.32 12.83
CA ASN A 467 16.78 -55.45 12.26
C ASN A 467 15.82 -56.24 11.37
N ILE A 468 16.05 -56.18 10.06
CA ILE A 468 15.21 -56.83 9.04
C ILE A 468 16.08 -57.88 8.34
N LYS A 469 15.70 -59.16 8.46
CA LYS A 469 16.44 -60.30 7.87
C LYS A 469 17.95 -60.29 8.19
N GLY A 470 18.32 -59.93 9.42
CA GLY A 470 19.71 -59.89 9.88
C GLY A 470 20.48 -58.63 9.50
N LYS A 471 19.85 -57.66 8.82
CA LYS A 471 20.45 -56.36 8.47
C LYS A 471 19.84 -55.25 9.32
N GLY A 472 20.69 -54.48 10.00
CA GLY A 472 20.30 -53.25 10.70
C GLY A 472 20.00 -52.13 9.71
N VAL A 473 18.84 -51.46 9.88
CA VAL A 473 18.36 -50.41 8.98
C VAL A 473 17.84 -49.23 9.80
N ASN A 474 18.32 -48.03 9.47
CA ASN A 474 17.77 -46.77 9.98
C ASN A 474 16.58 -46.33 9.13
N LEU A 475 15.48 -46.01 9.79
CA LEU A 475 14.21 -45.68 9.18
C LEU A 475 13.65 -44.39 9.77
N TRP A 476 12.84 -43.72 8.98
CA TRP A 476 12.02 -42.61 9.43
C TRP A 476 10.55 -43.01 9.27
N SER A 477 9.72 -42.57 10.22
CA SER A 477 8.28 -42.75 10.14
C SER A 477 7.53 -41.44 10.16
N LEU A 478 6.48 -41.33 9.35
CA LEU A 478 5.49 -40.24 9.38
C LEU A 478 4.10 -40.82 9.63
N PRO A 479 3.14 -40.05 10.17
CA PRO A 479 1.72 -40.41 10.12
C PRO A 479 1.30 -40.78 8.69
N ALA A 480 0.42 -41.76 8.54
CA ALA A 480 -0.04 -42.20 7.22
C ALA A 480 -0.85 -41.09 6.54
N PHE A 481 -0.60 -40.88 5.26
CA PHE A 481 -1.36 -39.94 4.44
C PHE A 481 -2.72 -40.56 4.07
N ALA A 482 -3.73 -39.71 3.87
CA ALA A 482 -5.06 -40.18 3.46
C ALA A 482 -4.99 -40.85 2.07
N LYS A 483 -5.62 -42.01 1.91
CA LYS A 483 -5.74 -42.67 0.61
C LYS A 483 -7.04 -42.23 -0.07
N GLN A 484 -6.99 -42.12 -1.40
CA GLN A 484 -8.19 -41.99 -2.21
C GLN A 484 -8.88 -43.36 -2.28
N ASP A 485 -10.03 -43.49 -1.61
CA ASP A 485 -10.78 -44.75 -1.51
C ASP A 485 -11.84 -44.92 -2.62
N SER A 486 -12.10 -43.88 -3.43
CA SER A 486 -13.06 -43.90 -4.53
C SER A 486 -12.40 -43.75 -5.91
N GLY A 487 -12.92 -44.49 -6.89
CA GLY A 487 -12.56 -44.30 -8.30
C GLY A 487 -12.87 -42.88 -8.77
N HIS A 488 -12.26 -42.47 -9.88
CA HIS A 488 -12.64 -41.20 -10.51
C HIS A 488 -14.06 -41.33 -11.07
N ASP A 489 -14.92 -40.35 -10.80
CA ASP A 489 -16.21 -40.24 -11.47
C ASP A 489 -15.95 -40.00 -12.96
N VAL A 490 -16.28 -41.00 -13.78
CA VAL A 490 -16.28 -40.87 -15.24
C VAL A 490 -17.69 -40.41 -15.62
N PRO A 491 -17.86 -39.30 -16.35
CA PRO A 491 -19.16 -38.94 -16.90
C PRO A 491 -19.68 -40.10 -17.78
N GLU A 492 -20.83 -40.66 -17.42
CA GLU A 492 -21.60 -41.49 -18.36
C GLU A 492 -22.13 -40.57 -19.45
N ASP A 493 -21.43 -40.54 -20.59
CA ASP A 493 -21.96 -40.34 -21.95
C ASP A 493 -20.81 -39.93 -22.90
N VAL A 494 -20.16 -40.94 -23.47
CA VAL A 494 -19.64 -40.82 -24.84
C VAL A 494 -20.24 -42.01 -25.57
N GLU A 495 -21.44 -41.83 -26.14
CA GLU A 495 -21.93 -42.74 -27.17
C GLU A 495 -20.91 -42.73 -28.31
N ASP A 496 -20.45 -43.94 -28.58
CA ASP A 496 -19.41 -44.32 -29.52
C ASP A 496 -19.96 -44.15 -30.94
N ASP A 497 -19.91 -42.92 -31.48
CA ASP A 497 -20.16 -42.66 -32.90
C ASP A 497 -19.02 -43.29 -33.72
N LYS A 498 -19.16 -44.59 -33.97
CA LYS A 498 -18.40 -45.30 -34.98
C LYS A 498 -18.89 -44.87 -36.36
N GLU A 499 -18.41 -43.73 -36.84
CA GLU A 499 -18.35 -43.50 -38.28
C GLU A 499 -17.30 -44.46 -38.87
N GLU A 500 -17.80 -45.50 -39.55
CA GLU A 500 -16.99 -46.34 -40.44
C GLU A 500 -16.30 -45.46 -41.48
N ILE A 501 -14.98 -45.35 -41.39
CA ILE A 501 -14.14 -44.77 -42.44
C ILE A 501 -14.10 -45.81 -43.59
N PRO A 502 -14.63 -45.52 -44.79
CA PRO A 502 -14.53 -46.44 -45.91
C PRO A 502 -13.11 -46.44 -46.46
N PHE A 503 -12.59 -47.65 -46.72
CA PHE A 503 -11.29 -47.90 -47.36
C PHE A 503 -11.19 -47.37 -48.79
#